data_AF-A0A816BYI6-F1
#
_entry.id   AF-A0A816BYI6-F1
#
_cell.length_a   1.000
_cell.length_b   1.000
_cell.length_c   1.000
_cell.angle_alpha   90.00
_cell.angle_beta   90.00
_cell.angle_gamma   90.00
#
_symmetry.space_group_name_H-M   'P 1'
#
loop_
_entity.id
_entity.type
_entity.pdbx_description
1 polymer ?
#
loop_
_entity_poly.entity_id
_entity_poly.type
_entity_poly.pdbx_seq_one_letter_code
_entity_poly.pdbx_strand_id
1 'polypeptide(L)'
;MKDCTDNQVQTAINIPYFEGDFWSNIIEESIKELEQEEEERRKKEEVEAARIVEDGALDDPIEPDDPTDISDKRKSANTHKKKNLKKTASQRKIAKKQISNCSDLITKIFTTMEKHKEAFFVIRLRNPLITHPPVNDTDALIQCDLMDTRDSFLNFARDKHYEFSSLRRAKFSTMALLHELHSSTTDKFTYNCNHCRQQCDVRYHCTVCEDFDLCEKCYYQEKHEHKMERSVQQSLVDVSNDEHSANNPNGDKSLASPQLQRQQSMQRCIEALLHAVNCRNANCINRSCLRYKRVIQHTKDCKGKNSQCNICKQVIFLCWYHAKSCNEQNCQVPFCTNLKTKIQKQRATNHQMDRRRMFATMHQRSNTMQPVSSSSSSSLNPRVEPITNHQSVDSPSSGKPSITTTMGAPSHTTNRLP
;
A
#
# COMPACT_ATOMS: atom_id res chain seq x y z
N MET A 1 -5.09 -39.71 2.93
CA MET A 1 -4.25 -40.88 2.56
C MET A 1 -4.11 -41.07 1.06
N LYS A 2 -5.20 -41.25 0.30
CA LYS A 2 -5.13 -41.45 -1.18
C LYS A 2 -4.27 -40.41 -1.90
N ASP A 3 -4.40 -39.13 -1.54
CA ASP A 3 -3.62 -38.07 -2.20
C ASP A 3 -2.11 -38.20 -1.98
N CYS A 4 -1.67 -38.49 -0.76
CA CYS A 4 -0.26 -38.71 -0.46
C CYS A 4 0.31 -39.91 -1.22
N THR A 5 -0.48 -40.97 -1.40
CA THR A 5 -0.10 -42.15 -2.19
C THR A 5 0.03 -41.80 -3.67
N ASP A 6 -0.97 -41.13 -4.25
CA ASP A 6 -0.98 -40.73 -5.65
C ASP A 6 0.20 -39.79 -5.98
N ASN A 7 0.55 -38.89 -5.05
CA ASN A 7 1.65 -37.93 -5.20
C ASN A 7 3.01 -38.46 -4.69
N GLN A 8 3.07 -39.72 -4.24
CA GLN A 8 4.28 -40.36 -3.71
C GLN A 8 5.01 -39.49 -2.68
N VAL A 9 4.27 -38.93 -1.72
CA VAL A 9 4.84 -38.09 -0.66
C VAL A 9 5.79 -38.95 0.19
N GLN A 10 7.08 -38.60 0.19
CA GLN A 10 8.12 -39.30 0.97
C GLN A 10 8.73 -38.46 2.07
N THR A 11 8.52 -37.14 2.05
CA THR A 11 9.13 -36.21 3.01
C THR A 11 8.10 -35.19 3.49
N ALA A 12 8.30 -34.70 4.72
CA ALA A 12 7.37 -33.76 5.35
C ALA A 12 7.26 -32.43 4.56
N ILE A 13 8.29 -32.04 3.82
CA ILE A 13 8.29 -30.83 2.99
C ILE A 13 7.29 -30.86 1.83
N ASN A 14 6.81 -32.05 1.43
CA ASN A 14 5.83 -32.19 0.37
C ASN A 14 4.38 -32.09 0.89
N ILE A 15 4.21 -31.99 2.21
CA ILE A 15 2.90 -31.74 2.82
C ILE A 15 2.64 -30.23 2.74
N PRO A 16 1.47 -29.79 2.21
CA PRO A 16 1.14 -28.37 2.15
C PRO A 16 1.17 -27.72 3.55
N TYR A 17 1.80 -26.55 3.63
CA TYR A 17 1.84 -25.74 4.85
C TYR A 17 0.77 -24.65 4.77
N PHE A 18 -0.13 -24.62 5.75
CA PHE A 18 -1.13 -23.56 5.90
C PHE A 18 -1.01 -22.94 7.28
N GLU A 19 -1.25 -21.62 7.35
CA GLU A 19 -1.20 -20.86 8.60
C GLU A 19 -2.29 -21.33 9.56
N GLY A 20 -1.91 -21.64 10.81
CA GLY A 20 -2.84 -22.12 11.84
C GLY A 20 -3.41 -23.52 11.61
N ASP A 21 -2.88 -24.29 10.65
CA ASP A 21 -3.36 -25.65 10.36
C ASP A 21 -2.83 -26.70 11.34
N PHE A 22 -3.58 -27.79 11.46
CA PHE A 22 -3.26 -28.94 12.31
C PHE A 22 -1.93 -29.58 11.94
N TRP A 23 -1.67 -29.79 10.64
CA TRP A 23 -0.46 -30.49 10.18
C TRP A 23 0.82 -29.72 10.49
N SER A 24 0.80 -28.39 10.39
CA SER A 24 1.93 -27.54 10.74
C SER A 24 2.36 -27.77 12.21
N ASN A 25 1.40 -27.75 13.13
CA ASN A 25 1.66 -28.00 14.56
C ASN A 25 2.14 -29.43 14.82
N ILE A 26 1.49 -30.43 14.23
CA ILE A 26 1.86 -31.84 14.42
C ILE A 26 3.27 -32.13 13.91
N ILE A 27 3.68 -31.52 12.80
CA ILE A 27 5.03 -31.68 12.26
C ILE A 27 6.05 -31.05 13.22
N GLU A 28 5.78 -29.85 13.73
CA GLU A 28 6.66 -29.21 14.72
C GLU A 28 6.79 -30.00 16.02
N GLU A 29 5.66 -30.49 16.57
CA GLU A 29 5.64 -31.33 17.77
C GLU A 29 6.39 -32.64 17.52
N SER A 30 6.16 -33.29 16.37
CA SER A 30 6.84 -34.54 16.01
C SER A 30 8.36 -34.35 15.88
N ILE A 31 8.82 -33.21 15.33
CA ILE A 31 10.25 -32.89 15.26
C ILE A 31 10.83 -32.72 16.67
N LYS A 32 10.18 -31.93 17.54
CA LYS A 32 10.63 -31.72 18.92
C LYS A 32 10.72 -33.03 19.70
N GLU A 33 9.72 -33.89 19.56
CA GLU A 33 9.69 -35.21 20.21
C GLU A 33 10.85 -36.10 19.73
N LEU A 34 11.11 -36.15 18.42
CA LEU A 34 12.21 -36.94 17.86
C LEU A 34 13.59 -36.41 18.29
N GLU A 35 13.76 -35.09 18.36
CA GLU A 35 14.98 -34.47 18.87
C GLU A 35 15.21 -34.80 20.36
N GLN A 36 14.14 -34.79 21.16
CA GLN A 36 14.20 -35.19 22.57
C GLN A 36 14.55 -36.67 22.73
N GLU A 37 13.89 -37.55 21.98
CA GLU A 37 14.19 -38.99 21.98
C GLU A 37 15.64 -39.27 21.58
N GLU A 38 16.18 -38.54 20.60
CA GLU A 38 17.57 -38.66 20.19
C GLU A 38 18.54 -38.22 21.28
N GLU A 39 18.26 -37.11 21.96
CA GLU A 39 19.11 -36.59 23.04
C GLU A 39 19.10 -37.52 24.25
N GLU A 40 17.94 -38.08 24.61
CA GLU A 40 17.85 -39.10 25.67
C GLU A 40 18.61 -40.38 25.31
N ARG A 41 18.51 -40.84 24.06
CA ARG A 41 19.28 -41.98 23.56
C ARG A 41 20.77 -41.69 23.63
N ARG A 42 21.19 -40.47 23.26
CA ARG A 42 22.60 -40.05 23.33
C ARG A 42 23.12 -40.02 24.76
N LYS A 43 22.34 -39.49 25.71
CA LYS A 43 22.68 -39.52 27.14
C LYS A 43 22.80 -40.95 27.68
N LYS A 44 21.88 -41.84 27.29
CA LYS A 44 21.95 -43.27 27.66
C LYS A 44 23.21 -43.94 27.11
N GLU A 45 23.54 -43.69 25.85
CA GLU A 45 24.77 -44.20 25.22
C GLU A 45 26.04 -43.66 25.90
N GLU A 46 26.05 -42.40 26.34
CA GLU A 46 27.18 -41.79 27.05
C GLU A 46 27.37 -42.35 28.47
N VAL A 47 26.28 -42.53 29.22
CA VAL A 47 26.32 -43.16 30.55
C VAL A 47 26.80 -44.60 30.47
N GLU A 48 26.31 -45.36 29.48
CA GLU A 48 26.74 -46.75 29.26
C GLU A 48 28.23 -46.82 28.85
N ALA A 49 28.67 -45.92 27.97
CA ALA A 49 30.08 -45.84 27.60
C ALA A 49 30.98 -45.47 28.79
N ALA A 50 30.53 -44.60 29.69
CA ALA A 50 31.25 -44.25 30.91
C ALA A 50 31.38 -45.44 31.88
N ARG A 51 30.31 -46.23 32.04
CA ARG A 51 30.32 -47.45 32.86
C ARG A 51 31.33 -48.50 32.37
N ILE A 52 31.40 -48.72 31.06
CA ILE A 52 32.35 -49.68 30.45
C ILE A 52 33.81 -49.25 30.70
N VAL A 53 34.09 -47.94 30.77
CA VAL A 53 35.45 -47.44 31.04
C VAL A 53 35.82 -47.58 32.52
N GLU A 54 34.85 -47.47 33.44
CA GLU A 54 35.06 -47.61 34.88
C GLU A 54 35.24 -49.08 35.31
N ASP A 55 34.52 -50.02 34.68
CA ASP A 55 34.57 -51.46 35.00
C ASP A 55 35.78 -52.19 34.36
N GLY A 56 36.46 -51.56 33.40
CA GLY A 56 37.65 -52.11 32.71
C GLY A 56 38.99 -51.84 33.39
N ALA A 57 39.01 -51.36 34.64
CA ALA A 57 40.22 -50.92 35.34
C ALA A 57 40.73 -51.88 36.45
N LEU A 58 40.31 -53.15 36.45
CA LEU A 58 40.79 -54.15 37.40
C LEU A 58 41.25 -55.43 36.70
N ASP A 59 42.37 -55.96 37.22
CA ASP A 59 43.08 -57.21 36.93
C ASP A 59 44.08 -57.24 35.75
N ASP A 60 45.33 -56.88 36.07
CA ASP A 60 46.51 -57.63 35.61
C ASP A 60 47.25 -58.17 36.87
N PRO A 61 47.15 -59.48 37.18
CA PRO A 61 48.02 -60.12 38.17
C PRO A 61 49.43 -60.25 37.61
N ILE A 62 50.38 -59.57 38.25
CA ILE A 62 51.82 -59.74 38.04
C ILE A 62 52.22 -61.10 38.62
N GLU A 63 52.63 -62.05 37.78
CA GLU A 63 53.57 -63.11 38.20
C GLU A 63 54.96 -62.86 37.60
N PRO A 64 56.03 -63.13 38.37
CA PRO A 64 57.41 -62.95 37.94
C PRO A 64 57.96 -64.28 37.39
N ASP A 65 58.68 -64.25 36.27
CA ASP A 65 59.75 -65.24 36.02
C ASP A 65 60.71 -64.76 34.92
N ASP A 66 62.00 -64.88 35.25
CA ASP A 66 63.22 -64.82 34.42
C ASP A 66 64.07 -66.00 34.96
N PRO A 67 65.08 -66.62 34.27
CA PRO A 67 65.87 -66.06 33.18
C PRO A 67 66.43 -67.03 32.09
N THR A 68 67.25 -66.45 31.18
CA THR A 68 68.34 -67.03 30.36
C THR A 68 67.97 -67.71 29.02
N ASP A 69 68.70 -67.61 27.89
CA ASP A 69 69.96 -66.91 27.56
C ASP A 69 70.13 -66.72 26.03
N ILE A 70 70.80 -65.61 25.67
CA ILE A 70 71.81 -65.37 24.60
C ILE A 70 71.66 -66.02 23.20
N SER A 71 71.54 -65.19 22.15
CA SER A 71 72.68 -64.72 21.33
C SER A 71 72.30 -63.80 20.16
N ASP A 72 72.94 -62.62 20.14
CA ASP A 72 73.58 -61.89 19.02
C ASP A 72 72.79 -61.60 17.71
N LYS A 73 72.80 -60.41 17.08
CA LYS A 73 73.50 -59.12 17.28
C LYS A 73 73.02 -58.11 16.22
N ARG A 74 73.12 -56.80 16.55
CA ARG A 74 73.21 -55.56 15.70
C ARG A 74 71.88 -54.80 15.45
N LYS A 75 71.62 -53.70 16.19
CA LYS A 75 72.05 -52.27 16.02
C LYS A 75 71.39 -51.59 14.80
N SER A 76 70.76 -50.41 14.86
CA SER A 76 70.59 -49.36 15.89
C SER A 76 69.52 -48.34 15.41
N ALA A 77 68.72 -47.82 16.36
CA ALA A 77 68.14 -46.46 16.54
C ALA A 77 67.76 -45.59 15.30
N ASN A 78 66.65 -44.83 15.27
CA ASN A 78 66.08 -44.02 16.34
C ASN A 78 64.61 -43.61 16.05
N THR A 79 63.80 -43.62 17.11
CA THR A 79 62.66 -42.72 17.46
C THR A 79 62.00 -41.81 16.41
N HIS A 80 60.68 -41.96 16.22
CA HIS A 80 59.68 -41.01 16.73
C HIS A 80 58.24 -41.58 16.68
N LYS A 81 57.65 -41.67 17.87
CA LYS A 81 56.27 -42.06 18.17
C LYS A 81 55.35 -40.85 17.89
N LYS A 82 54.36 -40.98 17.01
CA LYS A 82 53.10 -40.21 17.09
C LYS A 82 51.92 -41.10 16.67
N LYS A 83 51.25 -41.62 17.69
CA LYS A 83 49.86 -42.11 17.60
C LYS A 83 49.00 -40.94 17.09
N ASN A 84 48.30 -41.12 15.97
CA ASN A 84 47.23 -40.20 15.58
C ASN A 84 45.90 -40.94 15.45
N LEU A 85 45.18 -40.85 16.55
CA LEU A 85 43.73 -40.88 16.78
C LEU A 85 42.81 -41.13 15.58
N LYS A 86 42.04 -42.24 15.68
CA LYS A 86 40.75 -42.46 15.02
C LYS A 86 39.83 -41.25 15.25
N LYS A 87 39.67 -40.36 14.27
CA LYS A 87 38.67 -39.28 14.30
C LYS A 87 37.72 -39.26 13.09
N THR A 88 37.70 -40.30 12.26
CA THR A 88 36.91 -40.33 11.01
C THR A 88 35.63 -41.18 11.06
N ALA A 89 35.39 -41.91 12.15
CA ALA A 89 34.17 -42.74 12.31
C ALA A 89 32.93 -41.93 12.76
N SER A 90 33.12 -40.78 13.41
CA SER A 90 32.02 -39.98 13.97
C SER A 90 31.25 -39.20 12.89
N GLN A 91 31.95 -38.68 11.87
CA GLN A 91 31.30 -37.91 10.78
C GLN A 91 30.44 -38.77 9.84
N ARG A 92 30.81 -40.05 9.62
CA ARG A 92 29.99 -40.98 8.82
C ARG A 92 28.74 -41.50 9.55
N LYS A 93 28.73 -41.50 10.90
CA LYS A 93 27.55 -41.86 11.69
C LYS A 93 26.48 -40.76 11.67
N ILE A 94 26.89 -39.48 11.64
CA ILE A 94 25.96 -38.33 11.64
C ILE A 94 25.11 -38.28 10.35
N ALA A 95 25.71 -38.51 9.18
CA ALA A 95 24.98 -38.52 7.91
C ALA A 95 23.99 -39.71 7.79
N LYS A 96 24.34 -40.87 8.36
CA LYS A 96 23.44 -42.04 8.39
C LYS A 96 22.26 -41.87 9.36
N LYS A 97 22.45 -41.10 10.43
CA LYS A 97 21.44 -40.82 11.47
C LYS A 97 20.45 -39.72 11.04
N GLN A 98 20.91 -38.73 10.27
CA GLN A 98 20.04 -37.71 9.66
C GLN A 98 19.00 -38.33 8.68
N ILE A 99 19.40 -39.34 7.90
CA ILE A 99 18.50 -40.02 6.95
C ILE A 99 17.45 -40.88 7.69
N SER A 100 17.80 -41.54 8.80
CA SER A 100 16.81 -42.26 9.62
C SER A 100 15.80 -41.30 10.23
N ASN A 101 16.23 -40.16 10.77
CA ASN A 101 15.34 -39.20 11.42
C ASN A 101 14.28 -38.63 10.48
N CYS A 102 14.63 -38.38 9.20
CA CYS A 102 13.66 -37.92 8.20
C CYS A 102 12.61 -39.00 7.87
N SER A 103 13.04 -40.27 7.82
CA SER A 103 12.16 -41.43 7.66
C SER A 103 11.27 -41.65 8.88
N ASP A 104 11.78 -41.42 10.08
CA ASP A 104 11.04 -41.58 11.33
C ASP A 104 9.95 -40.50 11.45
N LEU A 105 10.29 -39.25 11.11
CA LEU A 105 9.34 -38.14 11.07
C LEU A 105 8.17 -38.41 10.11
N ILE A 106 8.45 -38.76 8.85
CA ILE A 106 7.38 -39.00 7.88
C ILE A 106 6.51 -40.21 8.27
N THR A 107 7.11 -41.24 8.89
CA THR A 107 6.38 -42.41 9.41
C THR A 107 5.40 -42.02 10.52
N LYS A 108 5.87 -41.18 11.45
CA LYS A 108 5.04 -40.66 12.56
C LYS A 108 3.91 -39.79 12.02
N ILE A 109 4.20 -38.91 11.06
CA ILE A 109 3.19 -38.10 10.38
C ILE A 109 2.16 -38.98 9.67
N PHE A 110 2.58 -39.98 8.87
CA PHE A 110 1.64 -40.87 8.17
C PHE A 110 0.75 -41.66 9.12
N THR A 111 1.30 -42.08 10.27
CA THR A 111 0.51 -42.73 11.33
C THR A 111 -0.60 -41.80 11.84
N THR A 112 -0.27 -40.53 12.09
CA THR A 112 -1.25 -39.51 12.51
C THR A 112 -2.25 -39.19 11.38
N MET A 113 -1.79 -39.14 10.12
CA MET A 113 -2.66 -38.96 8.96
C MET A 113 -3.69 -40.07 8.83
N GLU A 114 -3.31 -41.33 9.01
CA GLU A 114 -4.25 -42.45 8.96
C GLU A 114 -5.31 -42.34 10.07
N LYS A 115 -4.89 -41.96 11.28
CA LYS A 115 -5.77 -41.78 12.44
C LYS A 115 -6.80 -40.65 12.23
N HIS A 116 -6.41 -39.56 11.57
CA HIS A 116 -7.24 -38.37 11.40
C HIS A 116 -7.78 -38.18 9.97
N LYS A 117 -7.67 -39.18 9.09
CA LYS A 117 -7.93 -39.05 7.65
C LYS A 117 -9.35 -38.56 7.28
N GLU A 118 -10.34 -38.84 8.10
CA GLU A 118 -11.74 -38.45 7.85
C GLU A 118 -12.01 -36.96 8.13
N ALA A 119 -11.09 -36.28 8.83
CA ALA A 119 -11.21 -34.84 9.13
C ALA A 119 -10.57 -33.95 8.05
N PHE A 120 -9.74 -34.51 7.16
CA PHE A 120 -8.95 -33.75 6.19
C PHE A 120 -9.31 -34.12 4.76
N PHE A 121 -9.74 -33.12 4.00
CA PHE A 121 -10.14 -33.29 2.61
C PHE A 121 -9.09 -32.69 1.68
N VAL A 122 -8.66 -33.48 0.70
CA VAL A 122 -7.86 -32.97 -0.42
C VAL A 122 -8.76 -32.94 -1.65
N ILE A 123 -9.07 -31.74 -2.11
CA ILE A 123 -9.97 -31.52 -3.26
C ILE A 123 -9.13 -31.18 -4.48
N ARG A 124 -9.15 -32.05 -5.49
CA ARG A 124 -8.50 -31.81 -6.78
C ARG A 124 -9.44 -31.04 -7.70
N LEU A 125 -9.20 -29.74 -7.84
CA LEU A 125 -9.99 -28.86 -8.72
C LEU A 125 -9.49 -28.84 -10.16
N ARG A 126 -8.21 -29.08 -10.38
CA ARG A 126 -7.57 -29.09 -11.70
C ARG A 126 -6.79 -30.38 -11.91
N ASN A 127 -6.67 -30.81 -13.17
CA ASN A 127 -5.81 -31.93 -13.51
C ASN A 127 -4.32 -31.50 -13.39
N PRO A 128 -3.52 -32.18 -12.55
CA PRO A 128 -2.10 -31.85 -12.35
C PRO A 128 -1.24 -32.14 -13.58
N LEU A 129 -1.71 -32.97 -14.52
CA LEU A 129 -0.99 -33.31 -15.75
C LEU A 129 -1.08 -32.23 -16.83
N ILE A 130 -1.87 -31.18 -16.62
CA ILE A 130 -2.10 -30.10 -17.57
C ILE A 130 -1.43 -28.82 -17.04
N THR A 131 -0.66 -28.15 -17.89
CA THR A 131 -0.12 -26.81 -17.57
C THR A 131 -1.24 -25.78 -17.63
N HIS A 132 -1.45 -25.05 -16.53
CA HIS A 132 -2.48 -24.01 -16.43
C HIS A 132 -1.83 -22.63 -16.56
N PRO A 133 -2.55 -21.62 -17.09
CA PRO A 133 -2.07 -20.24 -17.06
C PRO A 133 -1.92 -19.76 -15.62
N PRO A 134 -1.08 -18.73 -15.37
CA PRO A 134 -0.97 -18.11 -14.06
C PRO A 134 -2.33 -17.65 -13.53
N VAL A 135 -2.56 -17.85 -12.23
CA VAL A 135 -3.77 -17.35 -11.57
C VAL A 135 -3.74 -15.83 -11.58
N ASN A 136 -4.76 -15.22 -12.19
CA ASN A 136 -4.93 -13.77 -12.21
C ASN A 136 -6.22 -13.41 -11.47
N ASP A 137 -6.08 -12.91 -10.25
CA ASP A 137 -7.20 -12.40 -9.48
C ASP A 137 -7.56 -10.99 -9.98
N THR A 138 -8.81 -10.81 -10.39
CA THR A 138 -9.30 -9.53 -10.91
C THR A 138 -9.84 -8.61 -9.82
N ASP A 139 -10.04 -9.14 -8.61
CA ASP A 139 -10.59 -8.38 -7.51
C ASP A 139 -9.51 -7.54 -6.83
N ALA A 140 -9.87 -6.31 -6.46
CA ALA A 140 -8.98 -5.42 -5.73
C ALA A 140 -8.88 -5.87 -4.27
N LEU A 141 -7.71 -5.66 -3.66
CA LEU A 141 -7.54 -5.89 -2.22
C LEU A 141 -8.52 -5.01 -1.44
N ILE A 142 -9.32 -5.65 -0.59
CA ILE A 142 -10.24 -4.98 0.33
C ILE A 142 -9.53 -4.89 1.69
N GLN A 143 -9.11 -3.68 2.06
CA GLN A 143 -8.54 -3.44 3.38
C GLN A 143 -9.68 -3.23 4.39
N CYS A 144 -9.78 -4.11 5.38
CA CYS A 144 -10.78 -4.03 6.45
C CYS A 144 -10.23 -4.69 7.71
N ASP A 145 -9.67 -3.90 8.62
CA ASP A 145 -9.04 -4.40 9.86
C ASP A 145 -10.01 -5.20 10.74
N LEU A 146 -11.30 -4.83 10.72
CA LEU A 146 -12.37 -5.54 11.42
C LEU A 146 -12.56 -6.98 10.90
N MET A 147 -12.32 -7.21 9.60
CA MET A 147 -12.52 -8.48 8.91
C MET A 147 -11.22 -9.19 8.52
N ASP A 148 -10.07 -8.67 8.96
CA ASP A 148 -8.75 -9.23 8.64
C ASP A 148 -8.54 -10.60 9.29
N THR A 149 -9.00 -10.74 10.54
CA THR A 149 -8.98 -12.01 11.26
C THR A 149 -10.33 -12.30 11.91
N ARG A 150 -10.58 -13.59 12.18
CA ARG A 150 -11.74 -14.01 12.97
C ARG A 150 -11.74 -13.36 14.36
N ASP A 151 -10.58 -13.22 14.97
CA ASP A 151 -10.46 -12.70 16.34
C ASP A 151 -10.79 -11.21 16.40
N SER A 152 -10.41 -10.43 15.37
CA SER A 152 -10.83 -9.03 15.24
C SER A 152 -12.35 -8.90 15.30
N PHE A 153 -13.07 -9.70 14.50
CA PHE A 153 -14.52 -9.70 14.50
C PHE A 153 -15.13 -10.21 15.83
N LEU A 154 -14.60 -11.29 16.40
CA LEU A 154 -15.11 -11.85 17.64
C LEU A 154 -14.91 -10.91 18.83
N ASN A 155 -13.76 -10.24 18.93
CA ASN A 155 -13.50 -9.25 19.96
C ASN A 155 -14.44 -8.05 19.80
N PHE A 156 -14.56 -7.53 18.58
CA PHE A 156 -15.51 -6.45 18.27
C PHE A 156 -16.95 -6.82 18.66
N ALA A 157 -17.41 -8.02 18.29
CA ALA A 157 -18.75 -8.49 18.62
C ALA A 157 -18.93 -8.67 20.14
N ARG A 158 -17.92 -9.16 20.85
CA ARG A 158 -17.96 -9.32 22.30
C ARG A 158 -18.06 -7.96 23.00
N ASP A 159 -17.23 -7.01 22.59
CA ASP A 159 -17.16 -5.66 23.17
C ASP A 159 -18.45 -4.86 22.93
N LYS A 160 -19.10 -5.07 21.78
CA LYS A 160 -20.38 -4.43 21.43
C LYS A 160 -21.61 -5.24 21.83
N HIS A 161 -21.42 -6.39 22.48
CA HIS A 161 -22.48 -7.32 22.85
C HIS A 161 -23.36 -7.76 21.65
N TYR A 162 -22.75 -7.95 20.49
CA TYR A 162 -23.40 -8.47 19.29
C TYR A 162 -23.47 -9.98 19.35
N GLU A 163 -24.70 -10.47 19.49
CA GLU A 163 -24.97 -11.90 19.58
C GLU A 163 -25.67 -12.44 18.33
N PHE A 164 -25.38 -13.71 18.04
CA PHE A 164 -26.02 -14.50 16.98
C PHE A 164 -26.84 -15.67 17.56
N SER A 165 -27.31 -15.54 18.80
CA SER A 165 -28.01 -16.57 19.58
C SER A 165 -29.49 -16.74 19.26
N SER A 166 -30.11 -15.79 18.55
CA SER A 166 -31.51 -15.86 18.09
C SER A 166 -31.69 -15.05 16.83
N LEU A 167 -32.76 -15.30 16.06
CA LEU A 167 -33.03 -14.55 14.83
C LEU A 167 -33.09 -13.03 15.05
N ARG A 168 -33.74 -12.58 16.14
CA ARG A 168 -33.86 -11.15 16.46
C ARG A 168 -32.48 -10.55 16.76
N ARG A 169 -31.67 -11.21 17.60
CA ARG A 169 -30.32 -10.74 17.94
C ARG A 169 -29.40 -10.77 16.72
N ALA A 170 -29.43 -11.84 15.93
CA ALA A 170 -28.66 -11.95 14.69
C ALA A 170 -29.00 -10.87 13.68
N LYS A 171 -30.30 -10.52 13.50
CA LYS A 171 -30.71 -9.39 12.64
C LYS A 171 -30.13 -8.06 13.12
N PHE A 172 -30.22 -7.79 14.42
CA PHE A 172 -29.64 -6.58 15.00
C PHE A 172 -28.12 -6.54 14.81
N SER A 173 -27.41 -7.60 15.21
CA SER A 173 -25.96 -7.72 15.10
C SER A 173 -25.49 -7.60 13.65
N THR A 174 -26.21 -8.19 12.70
CA THR A 174 -25.89 -8.09 11.25
C THR A 174 -26.12 -6.66 10.75
N MET A 175 -27.23 -6.01 11.12
CA MET A 175 -27.51 -4.63 10.73
C MET A 175 -26.45 -3.67 11.28
N ALA A 176 -26.08 -3.83 12.55
CA ALA A 176 -25.05 -3.03 13.18
C ALA A 176 -23.67 -3.28 12.55
N LEU A 177 -23.32 -4.55 12.27
CA LEU A 177 -22.10 -4.89 11.57
C LEU A 177 -22.04 -4.28 10.16
N LEU A 178 -23.14 -4.32 9.41
CA LEU A 178 -23.21 -3.70 8.09
C LEU A 178 -23.03 -2.18 8.18
N HIS A 179 -23.62 -1.54 9.19
CA HIS A 179 -23.38 -0.13 9.45
C HIS A 179 -21.89 0.13 9.68
N GLU A 180 -21.22 -0.66 10.53
CA GLU A 180 -19.81 -0.52 10.87
C GLU A 180 -18.88 -0.78 9.67
N LEU A 181 -19.18 -1.77 8.84
CA LEU A 181 -18.43 -2.00 7.60
C LEU A 181 -18.60 -0.86 6.60
N HIS A 182 -19.81 -0.30 6.51
CA HIS A 182 -20.07 0.85 5.65
C HIS A 182 -19.51 2.15 6.22
N SER A 183 -19.54 2.37 7.53
CA SER A 183 -19.00 3.56 8.18
C SER A 183 -17.49 3.52 8.21
N SER A 184 -16.85 2.41 8.60
CA SER A 184 -15.38 2.27 8.60
C SER A 184 -14.76 2.43 7.21
N THR A 185 -15.44 1.96 6.15
CA THR A 185 -15.03 2.24 4.76
C THR A 185 -15.36 3.65 4.30
N THR A 186 -16.28 4.34 4.99
CA THR A 186 -16.67 5.74 4.75
C THR A 186 -15.93 6.71 5.68
N ASP A 187 -15.21 6.23 6.69
CA ASP A 187 -14.72 7.01 7.83
C ASP A 187 -13.42 7.74 7.51
N LYS A 188 -13.63 8.79 6.73
CA LYS A 188 -13.15 10.11 7.13
C LYS A 188 -14.36 11.04 7.26
N PHE A 189 -15.15 10.86 8.34
CA PHE A 189 -15.92 11.88 9.09
C PHE A 189 -17.23 12.51 8.54
N THR A 190 -17.99 11.96 7.62
CA THR A 190 -19.15 12.72 7.07
C THR A 190 -20.21 13.21 8.09
N TYR A 191 -20.63 14.48 7.98
CA TYR A 191 -21.59 15.15 8.90
C TYR A 191 -23.03 15.16 8.37
N ASN A 192 -24.01 15.33 9.25
CA ASN A 192 -25.44 15.43 8.90
C ASN A 192 -25.94 16.87 9.08
N CYS A 193 -26.62 17.41 8.08
CA CYS A 193 -27.23 18.74 8.14
C CYS A 193 -28.45 18.77 9.08
N ASN A 194 -28.49 19.69 10.05
CA ASN A 194 -29.59 19.82 11.01
C ASN A 194 -30.92 20.23 10.36
N HIS A 195 -30.89 20.86 9.18
CA HIS A 195 -32.11 21.24 8.46
C HIS A 195 -32.66 20.10 7.59
N CYS A 196 -31.88 19.57 6.64
CA CYS A 196 -32.37 18.56 5.69
C CYS A 196 -32.09 17.11 6.11
N ARG A 197 -31.35 16.90 7.21
CA ARG A 197 -30.89 15.61 7.74
C ARG A 197 -30.03 14.78 6.79
N GLN A 198 -29.61 15.34 5.66
CA GLN A 198 -28.75 14.67 4.69
C GLN A 198 -27.27 14.77 5.09
N GLN A 199 -26.52 13.73 4.73
CA GLN A 199 -25.07 13.65 4.91
C GLN A 199 -24.34 14.56 3.91
N CYS A 200 -23.35 15.32 4.38
CA CYS A 200 -22.77 16.44 3.63
C CYS A 200 -21.24 16.46 3.73
N ASP A 201 -20.60 16.59 2.57
CA ASP A 201 -19.14 16.70 2.42
C ASP A 201 -18.61 18.06 2.93
N VAL A 202 -19.44 19.10 2.89
CA VAL A 202 -19.13 20.47 3.31
C VAL A 202 -20.05 20.84 4.47
N ARG A 203 -19.46 21.14 5.63
CA ARG A 203 -20.15 21.50 6.87
C ARG A 203 -20.04 23.02 7.08
N TYR A 204 -21.17 23.69 7.28
CA TYR A 204 -21.22 25.02 7.87
C TYR A 204 -21.63 24.84 9.31
N HIS A 205 -20.71 25.09 10.25
CA HIS A 205 -20.93 24.91 11.68
C HIS A 205 -21.21 26.26 12.34
N CYS A 206 -22.26 26.35 13.13
CA CYS A 206 -22.48 27.51 13.97
C CYS A 206 -21.65 27.41 15.25
N THR A 207 -20.77 28.38 15.50
CA THR A 207 -19.95 28.40 16.72
C THR A 207 -20.69 28.92 17.96
N VAL A 208 -21.94 29.37 17.80
CA VAL A 208 -22.77 29.96 18.86
C VAL A 208 -23.88 29.00 19.29
N CYS A 209 -24.49 28.28 18.35
CA CYS A 209 -25.50 27.27 18.64
C CYS A 209 -24.84 25.92 18.94
N GLU A 210 -25.33 25.24 19.96
CA GLU A 210 -24.88 23.90 20.29
C GLU A 210 -25.25 22.93 19.15
N ASP A 211 -24.22 22.30 18.57
CA ASP A 211 -24.32 21.24 17.55
C ASP A 211 -25.23 21.57 16.35
N PHE A 212 -25.14 22.81 15.84
CA PHE A 212 -25.94 23.26 14.70
C PHE A 212 -25.11 23.37 13.41
N ASP A 213 -25.34 22.44 12.49
CA ASP A 213 -24.66 22.33 11.21
C ASP A 213 -25.61 22.40 10.02
N LEU A 214 -25.19 23.12 8.98
CA LEU A 214 -25.91 23.16 7.71
C LEU A 214 -25.03 22.65 6.59
N CYS A 215 -25.65 21.96 5.64
CA CYS A 215 -25.02 21.68 4.37
C CYS A 215 -24.92 22.94 3.53
N GLU A 216 -24.04 22.92 2.52
CA GLU A 216 -23.86 24.07 1.63
C GLU A 216 -25.18 24.58 1.01
N LYS A 217 -26.12 23.69 0.66
CA LYS A 217 -27.43 24.11 0.12
C LYS A 217 -28.29 24.79 1.17
N CYS A 218 -28.40 24.18 2.36
CA CYS A 218 -29.20 24.72 3.46
C CYS A 218 -28.59 26.01 4.00
N TYR A 219 -27.27 26.16 4.01
CA TYR A 219 -26.63 27.41 4.40
C TYR A 219 -27.03 28.61 3.53
N TYR A 220 -27.16 28.43 2.21
CA TYR A 220 -27.57 29.51 1.31
C TYR A 220 -29.09 29.74 1.26
N GLN A 221 -29.89 28.75 1.65
CA GLN A 221 -31.35 28.83 1.65
C GLN A 221 -31.90 29.32 3.00
N GLU A 222 -31.25 28.92 4.09
CA GLU A 222 -31.62 29.26 5.45
C GLU A 222 -30.84 30.49 5.91
N LYS A 223 -31.53 31.53 6.36
CA LYS A 223 -30.90 32.65 7.06
C LYS A 223 -30.71 32.28 8.52
N HIS A 224 -29.71 31.44 8.81
CA HIS A 224 -29.29 31.24 10.19
C HIS A 224 -28.73 32.56 10.73
N GLU A 225 -29.20 32.98 11.90
CA GLU A 225 -28.91 34.32 12.45
C GLU A 225 -27.44 34.49 12.87
N HIS A 226 -26.76 33.39 13.19
CA HIS A 226 -25.35 33.41 13.56
C HIS A 226 -24.43 33.18 12.37
N LYS A 227 -23.26 33.81 12.43
CA LYS A 227 -22.17 33.56 11.49
C LYS A 227 -21.71 32.11 11.62
N MET A 228 -21.83 31.36 10.54
CA MET A 228 -21.39 29.96 10.50
C MET A 228 -20.00 29.85 9.87
N GLU A 229 -19.17 28.99 10.45
CA GLU A 229 -17.84 28.66 9.95
C GLU A 229 -17.92 27.48 8.99
N ARG A 230 -17.37 27.66 7.79
CA ARG A 230 -17.27 26.60 6.80
C ARG A 230 -16.12 25.68 7.17
N SER A 231 -16.44 24.54 7.77
CA SER A 231 -15.49 23.44 7.92
C SER A 231 -15.64 22.51 6.70
N VAL A 232 -14.61 22.52 5.86
CA VAL A 232 -14.44 21.40 4.94
C VAL A 232 -13.83 20.30 5.78
N GLN A 233 -14.50 19.17 5.83
CA GLN A 233 -13.81 17.95 6.20
C GLN A 233 -12.52 17.89 5.37
N GLN A 234 -11.39 17.54 5.98
CA GLN A 234 -10.15 17.26 5.25
C GLN A 234 -10.29 15.96 4.40
N SER A 235 -11.40 15.83 3.68
CA SER A 235 -11.64 14.95 2.56
C SER A 235 -10.78 15.47 1.41
N LEU A 236 -9.53 15.03 1.40
CA LEU A 236 -8.67 14.86 0.22
C LEU A 236 -8.39 16.07 -0.68
N VAL A 237 -8.92 17.25 -0.40
CA VAL A 237 -8.72 18.46 -1.19
C VAL A 237 -8.69 19.70 -0.30
N ASP A 238 -7.58 19.89 0.42
CA ASP A 238 -7.09 21.24 0.63
C ASP A 238 -5.56 21.29 0.50
N VAL A 239 -5.12 21.95 -0.58
CA VAL A 239 -3.79 22.51 -0.73
C VAL A 239 -4.03 24.01 -0.88
N SER A 240 -4.28 24.66 0.25
CA SER A 240 -4.12 26.10 0.34
C SER A 240 -2.63 26.42 0.20
N ASN A 241 -2.34 27.33 -0.72
CA ASN A 241 -1.09 28.04 -0.79
C ASN A 241 -1.07 29.05 0.37
N ASP A 242 -0.25 28.82 1.38
CA ASP A 242 0.26 29.90 2.23
C ASP A 242 1.78 29.84 2.21
N GLU A 243 2.38 30.69 1.36
CA GLU A 243 3.71 31.22 1.62
C GLU A 243 3.55 32.25 2.75
N HIS A 244 4.28 32.04 3.85
CA HIS A 244 4.49 32.89 5.04
C HIS A 244 3.86 32.34 6.33
N SER A 245 4.63 31.54 7.08
CA SER A 245 5.27 32.05 8.31
C SER A 245 6.17 30.98 8.94
N ALA A 246 7.40 31.38 9.26
CA ALA A 246 8.41 30.55 9.88
C ALA A 246 8.33 30.59 11.43
N ASN A 247 8.97 29.59 12.04
CA ASN A 247 9.47 29.49 13.43
C ASN A 247 8.52 28.90 14.48
N ASN A 248 8.76 27.64 14.90
CA ASN A 248 9.64 27.33 16.05
C ASN A 248 9.93 25.82 16.14
N PRO A 249 11.11 25.38 16.63
CA PRO A 249 11.48 23.97 16.74
C PRO A 249 11.28 23.47 18.18
N ASN A 250 10.66 22.29 18.34
CA ASN A 250 10.98 21.26 19.34
C ASN A 250 9.86 20.21 19.37
N GLY A 251 10.24 18.92 19.28
CA GLY A 251 9.32 17.83 19.65
C GLY A 251 9.28 16.64 18.69
N ASP A 252 10.35 15.86 18.72
CA ASP A 252 10.40 14.39 18.69
C ASP A 252 9.89 13.54 17.50
N LYS A 253 10.63 12.45 17.29
CA LYS A 253 10.69 11.60 16.10
C LYS A 253 9.67 10.46 16.15
N SER A 254 8.72 10.50 15.24
CA SER A 254 8.16 9.37 14.49
C SER A 254 6.98 9.94 13.71
N LEU A 255 6.95 9.81 12.38
CA LEU A 255 5.76 9.86 11.51
C LEU A 255 6.22 9.96 10.05
N ALA A 256 5.64 9.13 9.17
CA ALA A 256 5.83 9.23 7.73
C ALA A 256 5.56 10.67 7.26
N SER A 257 6.44 11.21 6.40
CA SER A 257 6.34 12.60 5.96
C SER A 257 4.93 12.93 5.42
N PRO A 258 4.31 14.06 5.81
CA PRO A 258 2.99 14.48 5.31
C PRO A 258 2.88 14.52 3.78
N GLN A 259 4.03 14.65 3.09
CA GLN A 259 4.15 14.62 1.64
C GLN A 259 3.89 13.22 1.04
N LEU A 260 4.37 12.16 1.68
CA LEU A 260 4.17 10.78 1.21
C LEU A 260 2.69 10.39 1.29
N GLN A 261 2.01 10.77 2.37
CA GLN A 261 0.59 10.48 2.56
C GLN A 261 -0.28 11.21 1.54
N ARG A 262 0.08 12.46 1.19
CA ARG A 262 -0.55 13.24 0.11
C ARG A 262 -0.34 12.61 -1.27
N GLN A 263 0.85 12.06 -1.52
CA GLN A 263 1.14 11.39 -2.78
C GLN A 263 0.30 10.11 -2.94
N GLN A 264 0.20 9.29 -1.90
CA GLN A 264 -0.62 8.08 -1.88
C GLN A 264 -2.11 8.38 -2.04
N SER A 265 -2.59 9.46 -1.43
CA SER A 265 -3.99 9.87 -1.57
C SER A 265 -4.32 10.33 -3.00
N MET A 266 -3.42 11.09 -3.63
CA MET A 266 -3.55 11.51 -5.02
C MET A 266 -3.59 10.31 -5.97
N GLN A 267 -2.73 9.32 -5.72
CA GLN A 267 -2.66 8.09 -6.51
C GLN A 267 -4.00 7.31 -6.48
N ARG A 268 -4.60 7.15 -5.29
CA ARG A 268 -5.93 6.53 -5.14
C ARG A 268 -7.04 7.28 -5.88
N CYS A 269 -6.98 8.62 -5.92
CA CYS A 269 -7.92 9.42 -6.71
C CYS A 269 -7.76 9.20 -8.22
N ILE A 270 -6.52 9.08 -8.71
CA ILE A 270 -6.23 8.79 -10.12
C ILE A 270 -6.75 7.39 -10.49
N GLU A 271 -6.53 6.38 -9.65
CA GLU A 271 -7.03 5.02 -9.87
C GLU A 271 -8.56 4.95 -9.91
N ALA A 272 -9.23 5.63 -8.98
CA ALA A 272 -10.69 5.72 -8.98
C ALA A 272 -11.23 6.44 -10.23
N LEU A 273 -10.53 7.48 -10.71
CA LEU A 273 -10.86 8.18 -11.94
C LEU A 273 -10.69 7.27 -13.17
N LEU A 274 -9.56 6.55 -13.27
CA LEU A 274 -9.29 5.60 -14.36
C LEU A 274 -10.33 4.48 -14.40
N HIS A 275 -10.68 3.94 -13.23
CA HIS A 275 -11.75 2.96 -13.11
C HIS A 275 -13.08 3.53 -13.61
N ALA A 276 -13.46 4.74 -13.19
CA ALA A 276 -14.74 5.35 -13.59
C ALA A 276 -14.83 5.61 -15.10
N VAL A 277 -13.72 5.98 -15.74
CA VAL A 277 -13.63 6.18 -17.20
C VAL A 277 -13.81 4.86 -17.96
N ASN A 278 -13.26 3.75 -17.45
CA ASN A 278 -13.28 2.46 -18.14
C ASN A 278 -14.47 1.56 -17.74
N CYS A 279 -15.14 1.85 -16.61
CA CYS A 279 -16.19 1.02 -16.07
C CYS A 279 -17.51 1.18 -16.84
N ARG A 280 -17.99 0.11 -17.46
CA ARG A 280 -19.27 0.06 -18.19
C ARG A 280 -20.46 -0.36 -17.34
N ASN A 281 -20.23 -0.89 -16.13
CA ASN A 281 -21.31 -1.33 -15.24
C ASN A 281 -22.04 -0.12 -14.63
N ALA A 282 -23.35 -0.02 -14.86
CA ALA A 282 -24.21 1.01 -14.30
C ALA A 282 -24.39 0.87 -12.78
N ASN A 283 -24.34 -0.37 -12.27
CA ASN A 283 -24.52 -0.73 -10.86
C ASN A 283 -23.17 -1.15 -10.24
N CYS A 284 -22.09 -0.45 -10.57
CA CYS A 284 -20.77 -0.75 -10.01
C CYS A 284 -20.80 -0.59 -8.47
N ILE A 285 -20.37 -1.64 -7.76
CA ILE A 285 -20.39 -1.68 -6.28
C ILE A 285 -19.43 -0.65 -5.65
N ASN A 286 -18.41 -0.22 -6.41
CA ASN A 286 -17.47 0.80 -5.98
C ASN A 286 -18.16 2.19 -5.97
N ARG A 287 -18.45 2.72 -4.78
CA ARG A 287 -19.13 4.02 -4.61
C ARG A 287 -18.37 5.18 -5.27
N SER A 288 -17.03 5.13 -5.28
CA SER A 288 -16.19 6.12 -5.95
C SER A 288 -16.38 6.12 -7.46
N CYS A 289 -16.68 4.96 -8.07
CA CYS A 289 -16.99 4.85 -9.50
C CYS A 289 -18.19 5.73 -9.88
N LEU A 290 -19.29 5.64 -9.13
CA LEU A 290 -20.49 6.45 -9.38
C LEU A 290 -20.22 7.95 -9.18
N ARG A 291 -19.46 8.31 -8.14
CA ARG A 291 -19.06 9.70 -7.88
C ARG A 291 -18.24 10.26 -9.05
N TYR A 292 -17.19 9.57 -9.46
CA TYR A 292 -16.31 10.01 -10.56
C TYR A 292 -17.01 9.98 -11.91
N LYS A 293 -17.91 9.04 -12.19
CA LYS A 293 -18.76 9.06 -13.40
C LYS A 293 -19.60 10.34 -13.48
N ARG A 294 -20.20 10.76 -12.37
CA ARG A 294 -20.97 12.02 -12.29
C ARG A 294 -20.07 13.24 -12.52
N VAL A 295 -18.86 13.24 -11.94
CA VAL A 295 -17.87 14.30 -12.13
C VAL A 295 -17.40 14.38 -13.58
N ILE A 296 -17.11 13.25 -14.23
CA ILE A 296 -16.73 13.17 -15.64
C ILE A 296 -17.89 13.70 -16.52
N GLN A 297 -19.12 13.29 -16.24
CA GLN A 297 -20.29 13.79 -16.98
C GLN A 297 -20.42 15.31 -16.83
N HIS A 298 -20.28 15.83 -15.60
CA HIS A 298 -20.24 17.26 -15.36
C HIS A 298 -19.15 17.95 -16.20
N THR A 299 -17.93 17.41 -16.29
CA THR A 299 -16.87 18.05 -17.08
C THR A 299 -17.16 18.11 -18.59
N LYS A 300 -18.00 17.21 -19.12
CA LYS A 300 -18.43 17.23 -20.53
C LYS A 300 -19.49 18.31 -20.77
N ASP A 301 -20.41 18.48 -19.82
CA ASP A 301 -21.58 19.35 -19.96
C ASP A 301 -21.38 20.75 -19.36
N CYS A 302 -20.28 20.97 -18.62
CA CYS A 302 -20.03 22.21 -17.91
C CYS A 302 -19.70 23.37 -18.87
N LYS A 303 -20.56 24.38 -18.89
CA LYS A 303 -20.39 25.64 -19.65
C LYS A 303 -19.55 26.69 -18.92
N GLY A 304 -19.15 26.42 -17.67
CA GLY A 304 -18.28 27.32 -16.92
C GLY A 304 -16.90 27.38 -17.57
N LYS A 305 -16.43 28.59 -17.93
CA LYS A 305 -15.04 28.78 -18.40
C LYS A 305 -14.11 28.11 -17.37
N ASN A 306 -13.11 27.35 -17.83
CA ASN A 306 -12.23 26.44 -17.05
C ASN A 306 -11.70 26.95 -15.69
N SER A 307 -11.78 28.26 -15.42
CA SER A 307 -11.35 28.94 -14.19
C SER A 307 -12.48 29.37 -13.24
N GLN A 308 -13.76 29.10 -13.53
CA GLN A 308 -14.88 29.55 -12.69
C GLN A 308 -15.67 28.40 -12.05
N CYS A 309 -15.56 27.17 -12.57
CA CYS A 309 -16.16 25.99 -11.94
C CYS A 309 -15.17 25.29 -11.00
N ASN A 310 -15.50 25.22 -9.71
CA ASN A 310 -14.66 24.60 -8.69
C ASN A 310 -14.47 23.09 -8.91
N ILE A 311 -15.51 22.40 -9.42
CA ILE A 311 -15.44 20.97 -9.76
C ILE A 311 -14.46 20.76 -10.92
N CYS A 312 -14.59 21.55 -12.00
CA CYS A 312 -13.68 21.46 -13.15
C CYS A 312 -12.24 21.79 -12.77
N LYS A 313 -12.00 22.80 -11.92
CA LYS A 313 -10.65 23.13 -11.41
C LYS A 313 -9.99 21.94 -10.73
N GLN A 314 -10.72 21.27 -9.83
CA GLN A 314 -10.21 20.13 -9.08
C GLN A 314 -9.90 18.94 -10.01
N VAL A 315 -10.78 18.66 -10.97
CA VAL A 315 -10.55 17.59 -11.95
C VAL A 315 -9.35 17.92 -12.85
N ILE A 316 -9.23 19.15 -13.34
CA ILE A 316 -8.08 19.58 -14.15
C ILE A 316 -6.76 19.37 -13.39
N PHE A 317 -6.74 19.69 -12.09
CA PHE A 317 -5.56 19.47 -11.24
C PHE A 317 -5.22 17.99 -11.08
N LEU A 318 -6.21 17.14 -10.80
CA LEU A 318 -6.03 15.69 -10.71
C LEU A 318 -5.54 15.10 -12.06
N CYS A 319 -6.15 15.53 -13.17
CA CYS A 319 -5.77 15.15 -14.52
C CYS A 319 -4.35 15.62 -14.89
N TRP A 320 -3.86 16.72 -14.30
CA TRP A 320 -2.49 17.19 -14.52
C TRP A 320 -1.46 16.26 -13.86
N TYR A 321 -1.75 15.75 -12.65
CA TYR A 321 -0.90 14.74 -12.02
C TYR A 321 -0.84 13.46 -12.85
N HIS A 322 -1.99 13.00 -13.34
CA HIS A 322 -2.05 11.86 -14.25
C HIS A 322 -1.26 12.14 -15.56
N ALA A 323 -1.44 13.31 -16.18
CA ALA A 323 -0.77 13.66 -17.45
C ALA A 323 0.76 13.71 -17.37
N LYS A 324 1.35 13.90 -16.18
CA LYS A 324 2.82 13.87 -15.98
C LYS A 324 3.43 12.48 -16.18
N SER A 325 2.68 11.42 -15.84
CA SER A 325 3.13 10.02 -15.90
C SER A 325 2.39 9.21 -16.96
N CYS A 326 1.38 9.78 -17.63
CA CYS A 326 0.60 9.11 -18.65
C CYS A 326 1.33 9.02 -19.99
N ASN A 327 1.64 7.79 -20.41
CA ASN A 327 2.27 7.49 -21.70
C ASN A 327 1.29 7.12 -22.81
N GLU A 328 -0.01 6.97 -22.51
CA GLU A 328 -1.03 6.65 -23.52
C GLU A 328 -1.21 7.80 -24.53
N GLN A 329 -1.35 7.45 -25.80
CA GLN A 329 -1.61 8.41 -26.89
C GLN A 329 -3.11 8.75 -26.99
N ASN A 330 -3.98 7.78 -26.74
CA ASN A 330 -5.44 7.93 -26.79
C ASN A 330 -6.07 7.78 -25.39
N CYS A 331 -5.53 8.52 -24.42
CA CYS A 331 -6.01 8.46 -23.04
C CYS A 331 -7.46 8.95 -22.94
N GLN A 332 -8.32 8.16 -22.29
CA GLN A 332 -9.75 8.46 -22.12
C GLN A 332 -10.03 9.42 -20.95
N VAL A 333 -9.01 9.76 -20.16
CA VAL A 333 -9.12 10.69 -19.03
C VAL A 333 -9.38 12.11 -19.55
N PRO A 334 -10.41 12.82 -19.04
CA PRO A 334 -10.69 14.21 -19.42
C PRO A 334 -9.45 15.11 -19.28
N PHE A 335 -9.28 16.06 -20.22
CA PHE A 335 -8.17 17.03 -20.24
C PHE A 335 -6.74 16.47 -20.36
N CYS A 336 -6.51 15.15 -20.28
CA CYS A 336 -5.18 14.55 -20.26
C CYS A 336 -4.34 14.95 -21.49
N THR A 337 -4.86 14.77 -22.70
CA THR A 337 -4.17 15.10 -23.97
C THR A 337 -3.78 16.58 -24.04
N ASN A 338 -4.69 17.47 -23.62
CA ASN A 338 -4.48 18.92 -23.62
C ASN A 338 -3.41 19.32 -22.59
N LEU A 339 -3.43 18.71 -21.40
CA LEU A 339 -2.46 18.96 -20.33
C LEU A 339 -1.09 18.40 -20.67
N LYS A 340 -1.00 17.20 -21.27
CA LYS A 340 0.24 16.59 -21.76
C LYS A 340 0.94 17.50 -22.76
N THR A 341 0.19 18.06 -23.71
CA THR A 341 0.68 19.03 -24.69
C THR A 341 1.22 20.30 -24.02
N LYS A 342 0.52 20.83 -23.00
CA LYS A 342 0.96 22.01 -22.24
C LYS A 342 2.23 21.74 -21.44
N ILE A 343 2.31 20.59 -20.75
CA ILE A 343 3.49 20.19 -19.96
C ILE A 343 4.70 20.01 -20.88
N GLN A 344 4.52 19.41 -22.06
CA GLN A 344 5.59 19.21 -23.04
C GLN A 344 6.11 20.55 -23.58
N LYS A 345 5.22 21.49 -23.94
CA LYS A 345 5.61 22.85 -24.33
C LYS A 345 6.37 23.58 -23.22
N GLN A 346 5.90 23.49 -21.98
CA GLN A 346 6.56 24.11 -20.83
C GLN A 346 7.97 23.54 -20.60
N ARG A 347 8.14 22.22 -20.68
CA ARG A 347 9.47 21.57 -20.57
C ARG A 347 10.40 22.01 -21.70
N ALA A 348 9.91 22.11 -22.93
CA ALA A 348 10.70 22.58 -24.07
C ALA A 348 11.17 24.03 -23.89
N THR A 349 10.29 24.94 -23.46
CA THR A 349 10.65 26.34 -23.18
C THR A 349 11.65 26.46 -22.04
N ASN A 350 11.44 25.74 -20.93
CA ASN A 350 12.37 25.74 -19.80
C ASN A 350 13.75 25.22 -20.23
N HIS A 351 13.80 24.11 -20.98
CA HIS A 351 15.05 23.56 -21.48
C HIS A 351 15.77 24.53 -22.45
N GLN A 352 15.02 25.27 -23.28
CA GLN A 352 15.60 26.31 -24.14
C GLN A 352 16.17 27.48 -23.33
N MET A 353 15.49 27.91 -22.26
CA MET A 353 15.98 28.96 -21.36
C MET A 353 17.21 28.50 -20.57
N ASP A 354 17.22 27.29 -20.06
CA ASP A 354 18.37 26.72 -19.34
C ASP A 354 19.58 26.56 -20.26
N ARG A 355 19.38 26.13 -21.52
CA ARG A 355 20.43 26.12 -22.54
C ARG A 355 21.00 27.52 -22.81
N ARG A 356 20.13 28.55 -22.89
CA ARG A 356 20.56 29.95 -23.08
C ARG A 356 21.33 30.46 -21.86
N ARG A 357 20.89 30.15 -20.64
CA ARG A 357 21.59 30.49 -19.39
C ARG A 357 22.95 29.82 -19.33
N MET A 358 23.03 28.52 -19.61
CA MET A 358 24.29 27.78 -19.61
C MET A 358 25.28 28.35 -20.64
N PHE A 359 24.81 28.70 -21.85
CA PHE A 359 25.64 29.34 -22.87
C PHE A 359 26.14 30.73 -22.44
N ALA A 360 25.29 31.53 -21.77
CA ALA A 360 25.68 32.82 -21.21
C ALA A 360 26.70 32.69 -20.07
N THR A 361 26.54 31.73 -19.15
CA THR A 361 27.52 31.46 -18.08
C THR A 361 28.86 30.99 -18.66
N MET A 362 28.85 30.23 -19.76
CA MET A 362 30.07 29.78 -20.43
C MET A 362 30.80 30.93 -21.14
N HIS A 363 30.06 31.84 -21.79
CA HIS A 363 30.61 33.07 -22.38
C HIS A 363 31.13 34.07 -21.34
N GLN A 364 30.50 34.14 -20.17
CA GLN A 364 30.97 34.98 -19.07
C GLN A 364 32.30 34.47 -18.50
N ARG A 365 32.50 33.14 -18.47
CA ARG A 365 33.77 32.51 -18.08
C ARG A 365 34.88 32.66 -19.13
N SER A 366 34.57 32.75 -20.42
CA SER A 366 35.57 33.07 -21.45
C SER A 366 36.02 34.53 -21.44
N ASN A 367 35.17 35.46 -20.97
CA ASN A 367 35.52 36.88 -20.84
C ASN A 367 36.34 37.23 -19.58
N THR A 368 36.45 36.33 -18.59
CA THR A 368 37.28 36.57 -17.39
C THR A 368 38.75 36.17 -17.56
N MET A 369 39.18 35.78 -18.76
CA MET A 369 40.57 35.45 -19.10
C MET A 369 41.05 36.27 -20.31
N GLN A 370 40.90 37.59 -20.26
CA GLN A 370 41.68 38.50 -21.10
C GLN A 370 42.47 39.50 -20.23
N PRO A 371 43.77 39.72 -20.53
CA PRO A 371 44.65 40.49 -19.65
C PRO A 371 44.40 41.99 -19.78
N VAL A 372 44.56 42.65 -18.63
CA VAL A 372 44.50 44.10 -18.41
C VAL A 372 45.40 44.87 -19.39
N SER A 373 44.85 45.90 -20.03
CA SER A 373 45.63 47.08 -20.42
C SER A 373 44.79 48.34 -20.27
N SER A 374 45.39 49.26 -19.53
CA SER A 374 44.98 50.61 -19.15
C SER A 374 45.06 51.57 -20.33
N SER A 375 44.09 52.48 -20.47
CA SER A 375 44.36 53.94 -20.43
C SER A 375 43.12 54.79 -20.73
N SER A 376 43.07 55.90 -20.01
CA SER A 376 42.13 57.02 -19.92
C SER A 376 41.95 57.88 -21.18
N SER A 377 40.76 58.49 -21.33
CA SER A 377 40.51 59.96 -21.27
C SER A 377 39.49 60.54 -22.29
N SER A 378 38.56 61.34 -21.74
CA SER A 378 37.90 62.57 -22.26
C SER A 378 37.00 62.60 -23.52
N SER A 379 35.68 62.79 -23.24
CA SER A 379 34.74 63.87 -23.65
C SER A 379 34.59 64.32 -25.13
N LEU A 380 33.36 64.22 -25.67
CA LEU A 380 32.44 65.34 -25.98
C LEU A 380 31.17 64.85 -26.75
N ASN A 381 30.03 65.46 -26.42
CA ASN A 381 28.64 65.24 -26.88
C ASN A 381 28.37 65.86 -28.29
N PRO A 382 27.24 65.60 -29.02
CA PRO A 382 25.89 66.00 -28.58
C PRO A 382 24.68 65.14 -29.03
N ARG A 383 23.56 65.35 -28.31
CA ARG A 383 22.20 64.84 -28.54
C ARG A 383 21.35 65.93 -29.20
N VAL A 384 20.59 65.57 -30.24
CA VAL A 384 19.43 66.32 -30.77
C VAL A 384 18.35 65.30 -31.18
N GLU A 385 17.13 65.50 -30.68
CA GLU A 385 15.91 64.71 -30.98
C GLU A 385 15.31 65.08 -32.36
N PRO A 386 14.16 64.55 -32.84
CA PRO A 386 12.87 65.06 -32.32
C PRO A 386 11.58 64.19 -32.48
N ILE A 387 10.57 64.60 -31.68
CA ILE A 387 9.13 64.74 -32.00
C ILE A 387 8.13 63.57 -31.80
N THR A 388 7.27 63.86 -30.82
CA THR A 388 5.89 63.46 -30.52
C THR A 388 4.87 63.72 -31.65
N ASN A 389 3.79 62.95 -31.72
CA ASN A 389 2.48 63.54 -32.06
C ASN A 389 1.31 62.78 -31.40
N HIS A 390 0.65 63.45 -30.45
CA HIS A 390 -0.74 63.21 -30.07
C HIS A 390 -1.62 64.08 -30.96
N GLN A 391 -2.76 63.56 -31.43
CA GLN A 391 -4.01 64.32 -31.41
C GLN A 391 -5.23 63.43 -31.62
N SER A 392 -6.15 63.56 -30.67
CA SER A 392 -7.55 63.19 -30.70
C SER A 392 -8.33 64.17 -31.57
N VAL A 393 -9.42 63.74 -32.21
CA VAL A 393 -10.83 64.13 -31.95
C VAL A 393 -11.76 63.54 -33.03
N ASP A 394 -12.88 62.95 -32.61
CA ASP A 394 -14.24 63.44 -32.87
C ASP A 394 -15.31 62.35 -32.75
N SER A 395 -16.40 62.70 -32.06
CA SER A 395 -17.71 62.02 -32.10
C SER A 395 -18.62 62.75 -33.08
N PRO A 396 -19.68 62.11 -33.61
CA PRO A 396 -21.00 62.40 -33.02
C PRO A 396 -22.02 61.24 -33.00
N SER A 397 -22.95 61.42 -32.05
CA SER A 397 -24.33 60.95 -31.91
C SER A 397 -25.08 60.37 -33.12
N SER A 398 -25.86 59.29 -32.89
CA SER A 398 -27.35 59.20 -33.02
C SER A 398 -27.84 57.83 -33.55
N GLY A 399 -28.90 57.27 -32.93
CA GLY A 399 -29.68 56.17 -33.50
C GLY A 399 -30.26 55.16 -32.49
N LYS A 400 -31.46 55.43 -31.95
CA LYS A 400 -32.39 54.41 -31.43
C LYS A 400 -32.93 53.56 -32.60
N PRO A 401 -33.51 52.36 -32.37
CA PRO A 401 -34.94 52.30 -32.03
C PRO A 401 -35.29 51.34 -30.88
N SER A 402 -36.41 51.69 -30.26
CA SER A 402 -37.21 50.92 -29.31
C SER A 402 -38.29 50.18 -30.11
N ILE A 403 -38.53 48.89 -29.85
CA ILE A 403 -39.86 48.27 -30.04
C ILE A 403 -40.14 47.37 -28.84
N THR A 404 -41.39 47.47 -28.42
CA THR A 404 -42.01 47.14 -27.15
C THR A 404 -42.94 45.93 -27.33
N THR A 405 -42.94 45.04 -26.33
CA THR A 405 -44.05 44.22 -25.79
C THR A 405 -44.88 43.31 -26.70
N THR A 406 -44.98 42.04 -26.28
CA THR A 406 -46.29 41.38 -26.10
C THR A 406 -46.25 40.36 -24.96
N MET A 407 -47.15 40.58 -24.00
CA MET A 407 -47.52 39.65 -22.93
C MET A 407 -48.40 38.51 -23.47
N GLY A 408 -48.39 37.37 -22.78
CA GLY A 408 -49.34 36.30 -23.01
C GLY A 408 -49.20 35.17 -21.99
N ALA A 409 -49.81 35.34 -20.81
CA ALA A 409 -50.40 34.22 -20.06
C ALA A 409 -51.82 33.99 -20.61
N PRO A 410 -52.43 32.79 -20.46
CA PRO A 410 -53.26 32.61 -19.27
C PRO A 410 -53.39 31.16 -18.72
N SER A 411 -53.66 31.11 -17.41
CA SER A 411 -54.62 30.27 -16.65
C SER A 411 -54.68 28.73 -16.74
N HIS A 412 -54.49 28.12 -15.56
CA HIS A 412 -55.29 27.09 -14.87
C HIS A 412 -55.88 25.88 -15.63
N THR A 413 -55.62 24.67 -15.12
CA THR A 413 -56.67 23.74 -14.63
C THR A 413 -56.08 22.57 -13.82
N THR A 414 -56.90 22.14 -12.87
CA THR A 414 -56.77 21.07 -11.87
C THR A 414 -57.13 19.69 -12.43
N ASN A 415 -56.57 18.60 -11.86
CA ASN A 415 -57.18 17.27 -11.57
C ASN A 415 -56.05 16.28 -11.22
N ARG A 416 -55.93 15.73 -10.01
CA ARG A 416 -56.73 14.68 -9.30
C ARG A 416 -56.85 13.35 -10.06
N LEU A 417 -56.18 12.35 -9.46
CA LEU A 417 -56.31 10.86 -9.44
C LEU A 417 -57.46 10.19 -10.22
N PRO A 418 -57.26 8.92 -10.62
CA PRO A 418 -57.54 7.80 -9.70
C PRO A 418 -56.32 7.13 -9.07
#